data_AF-A0A1N6PJS5-F1
#
_entry.id   AF-A0A1N6PJS5-F1
#
_cell.length_a   1.000
_cell.length_b   1.000
_cell.length_c   1.000
_cell.angle_alpha   90.00
_cell.angle_beta   90.00
_cell.angle_gamma   90.00
#
_symmetry.space_group_name_H-M   'P 1'
#
loop_
_entity.id
_entity.type
_entity.pdbx_description
1 polymer ?
#
loop_
_entity_poly.entity_id
_entity_poly.type
_entity_poly.pdbx_seq_one_letter_code
_entity_poly.pdbx_strand_id
1 'polypeptide(L)' 'MIFHNPAGAPELACEQCGCRWFDRINDTCYECGTKVSAESIAEFKLAVEHFRARETVRADEPRAAGTPAVR' A
#
# COMPACT_ATOMS: atom_id res chain seq x y z
N MET A 1 -6.09 -4.82 7.77
CA MET A 1 -5.98 -3.39 8.10
C MET A 1 -5.08 -2.75 7.07
N ILE A 2 -5.31 -1.49 6.74
CA ILE A 2 -4.46 -0.74 5.81
C ILE A 2 -3.67 0.31 6.59
N PHE A 3 -2.38 0.40 6.33
CA PHE A 3 -1.52 1.45 6.86
C PHE A 3 -0.71 2.08 5.72
N HIS A 4 -0.14 3.26 5.95
CA HIS A 4 0.62 3.99 4.93
C HIS A 4 2.11 3.96 5.28
N ASN A 5 2.94 3.60 4.30
CA ASN A 5 4.39 3.66 4.46
C ASN A 5 4.89 5.13 4.46
N PRO A 6 6.18 5.40 4.75
CA PRO A 6 6.71 6.77 4.75
C PRO A 6 6.59 7.52 3.42
N ALA A 7 6.47 6.81 2.30
CA ALA A 7 6.19 7.40 0.99
C ALA A 7 4.69 7.67 0.75
N GLY A 8 3.84 7.32 1.71
CA GLY A 8 2.38 7.47 1.66
C GLY A 8 1.66 6.38 0.86
N ALA A 9 2.34 5.31 0.45
CA ALA A 9 1.72 4.20 -0.26
C ALA A 9 0.96 3.30 0.73
N PRO A 10 -0.27 2.85 0.38
CA PRO A 10 -1.02 1.94 1.23
C PRO A 10 -0.38 0.55 1.22
N GLU A 11 -0.39 -0.10 2.39
CA GLU A 11 0.09 -1.46 2.60
C GLU A 11 -0.97 -2.24 3.40
N LEU A 12 -1.19 -3.49 3.03
CA LEU A 12 -2.12 -4.40 3.71
C LEU A 12 -1.39 -5.12 4.85
N ALA A 13 -2.05 -5.23 6.01
CA ALA A 13 -1.63 -6.08 7.13
C ALA A 13 -2.78 -6.93 7.67
N CYS A 14 -2.45 -8.09 8.22
CA CYS A 14 -3.40 -9.03 8.81
C CYS A 14 -4.05 -8.40 10.05
N GLU A 15 -5.37 -8.49 10.17
CA GLU A 15 -6.13 -7.95 11.32
C GLU A 15 -5.81 -8.67 12.64
N GLN A 16 -5.31 -9.91 12.55
CA GLN A 16 -5.10 -10.78 13.70
C GLN A 16 -3.68 -10.68 14.27
N CYS A 17 -2.66 -10.66 13.40
CA CYS A 17 -1.25 -10.64 13.85
C CYS A 17 -0.43 -9.47 13.30
N GLY A 18 -0.99 -8.62 12.43
CA GLY A 18 -0.26 -7.48 11.85
C GLY A 18 0.78 -7.84 10.78
N CYS A 19 0.92 -9.13 10.44
CA CYS A 19 1.78 -9.61 9.35
C CYS A 19 1.43 -8.93 8.03
N ARG A 20 2.42 -8.68 7.17
CA ARG A 20 2.24 -8.12 5.81
C ARG A 20 2.46 -9.15 4.70
N TRP A 21 2.52 -10.43 5.09
CA TRP A 21 2.94 -11.53 4.23
C TRP A 21 1.71 -12.39 3.95
N PHE A 22 1.25 -12.40 2.71
CA PHE A 22 0.00 -13.06 2.33
C PHE A 22 0.19 -14.05 1.19
N ASP A 23 -0.50 -15.19 1.31
CA ASP A 23 -0.77 -16.09 0.21
C ASP A 23 -1.81 -15.46 -0.71
N ARG A 24 -1.42 -15.19 -1.95
CA ARG A 24 -2.28 -14.55 -2.95
C ARG A 24 -3.20 -15.53 -3.69
N ILE A 25 -2.99 -16.83 -3.51
CA ILE A 25 -3.84 -17.88 -4.08
C ILE A 25 -5.00 -18.16 -3.12
N ASN A 26 -4.70 -18.24 -1.82
CA ASN A 26 -5.67 -18.60 -0.79
C ASN A 26 -6.15 -17.41 0.05
N ASP A 27 -5.70 -16.18 -0.23
CA ASP A 27 -5.92 -14.97 0.57
C ASP A 27 -5.76 -15.18 2.08
N THR A 28 -4.67 -15.80 2.52
CA THR A 28 -4.40 -16.05 3.95
C THR A 28 -3.10 -15.39 4.40
N CYS A 29 -3.01 -14.96 5.66
CA CYS A 29 -1.72 -14.54 6.25
C CYS A 29 -0.82 -15.78 6.38
N TYR A 30 0.42 -15.66 5.93
CA TYR A 30 1.41 -16.75 6.03
C TYR A 30 1.82 -17.04 7.48
N GLU A 31 1.74 -16.05 8.36
CA GLU A 31 2.15 -16.20 9.75
C GLU A 31 1.09 -16.93 10.60
N CYS A 32 -0.15 -16.46 10.58
CA CYS A 32 -1.20 -16.98 11.46
C CYS A 32 -2.27 -17.82 10.74
N GLY A 33 -2.20 -17.94 9.41
CA GLY A 33 -3.16 -18.70 8.60
C GLY A 33 -4.53 -18.03 8.44
N THR A 34 -4.76 -16.86 9.03
CA THR A 34 -6.07 -16.22 8.98
C THR A 34 -6.41 -15.77 7.56
N LYS A 35 -7.62 -16.11 7.10
CA LYS A 35 -8.18 -15.64 5.83
C LYS A 35 -8.37 -14.12 5.88
N VAL A 36 -7.81 -13.43 4.90
CA VAL A 36 -8.07 -12.02 4.62
C VAL A 36 -9.47 -11.91 4.04
N SER A 37 -10.29 -11.04 4.63
CA SER A 37 -11.66 -10.85 4.15
C SER A 37 -11.66 -10.23 2.75
N ALA A 38 -12.68 -10.56 1.95
CA ALA A 38 -12.87 -9.93 0.64
C ALA A 38 -13.03 -8.41 0.76
N GLU A 39 -13.61 -7.93 1.85
CA GLU A 39 -13.75 -6.52 2.17
C GLU A 39 -12.40 -5.83 2.33
N SER A 40 -11.48 -6.38 3.13
CA SER A 40 -10.14 -5.81 3.31
C SER A 40 -9.34 -5.81 2.00
N ILE A 41 -9.53 -6.82 1.14
CA ILE A 41 -8.91 -6.85 -0.19
C ILE A 41 -9.49 -5.75 -1.09
N ALA A 42 -10.81 -5.54 -1.05
CA ALA A 42 -11.47 -4.49 -1.83
C ALA A 42 -11.03 -3.09 -1.37
N GLU A 43 -11.01 -2.86 -0.05
CA GLU A 43 -10.54 -1.61 0.54
C GLU A 43 -9.08 -1.32 0.13
N PHE A 44 -8.22 -2.33 0.17
CA PHE A 44 -6.82 -2.18 -0.23
C PHE A 44 -6.67 -1.84 -1.72
N LYS A 45 -7.45 -2.49 -2.58
CA LYS A 45 -7.45 -2.17 -4.03
C LYS A 45 -7.85 -0.72 -4.28
N LEU A 46 -8.91 -0.24 -3.63
CA LEU A 46 -9.35 1.16 -3.73
C LEU A 46 -8.25 2.12 -3.26
N ALA A 47 -7.61 1.84 -2.12
CA ALA A 47 -6.52 2.65 -1.60
C ALA A 47 -5.35 2.73 -2.60
N VAL A 48 -4.97 1.61 -3.22
CA VAL A 48 -3.91 1.55 -4.24
C VAL A 48 -4.29 2.38 -5.47
N GLU A 49 -5.54 2.33 -5.93
CA GLU A 49 -6.01 3.15 -7.04
C GLU A 49 -5.94 4.64 -6.73
N HIS A 50 -6.38 5.06 -5.53
CA HIS A 50 -6.26 6.45 -5.08
C HIS A 50 -4.81 6.92 -4.98
N PHE A 51 -3.91 6.08 -4.47
CA PHE A 51 -2.49 6.41 -4.42
C PHE A 51 -1.91 6.61 -5.82
N ARG A 52 -2.20 5.69 -6.76
CA ARG A 52 -1.75 5.80 -8.16
C ARG A 52 -2.25 7.07 -8.83
N ALA A 53 -3.52 7.42 -8.65
CA ALA A 53 -4.09 8.64 -9.22
C ALA A 53 -3.37 9.91 -8.70
N ARG A 54 -3.00 9.94 -7.42
CA ARG A 54 -2.23 11.04 -6.82
C ARG A 54 -0.81 11.11 -7.37
N GLU A 55 -0.15 9.97 -7.53
CA GLU A 55 1.20 9.90 -8.11
C GLU A 55 1.24 10.36 -9.56
N THR A 56 0.21 10.04 -10.36
CA THR A 56 0.12 10.51 -11.74
C THR A 56 -0.02 12.02 -11.84
N VAL A 57 -0.80 12.64 -10.93
CA VAL A 57 -0.92 14.11 -10.86
C VAL A 57 0.42 14.74 -10.46
N ARG A 58 1.09 14.20 -9.44
CA ARG A 58 2.40 14.68 -8.97
C ARG A 58 3.50 14.58 -10.04
N ALA A 59 3.42 13.58 -10.91
CA ALA A 59 4.38 13.40 -11.99
C ALA A 59 4.16 14.39 -13.17
N ASP A 60 2.91 14.82 -13.39
CA ASP A 60 2.55 15.78 -14.44
C ASP A 60 2.82 17.24 -14.02
N GLU A 61 2.86 17.52 -12.70
CA GLU A 61 3.32 18.81 -12.19
C GLU A 61 4.78 19.07 -12.61
N PRO A 62 5.10 20.26 -13.17
CA PRO A 62 6.47 20.58 -13.54
C PRO A 62 7.35 20.52 -12.29
N ARG A 63 8.25 19.54 -12.26
CA ARG A 63 9.20 19.34 -11.16
C ARG A 63 10.06 20.60 -11.04
N ALA A 64 9.73 21.49 -10.11
CA ALA A 64 10.56 22.64 -9.78
C ALA A 64 11.98 22.12 -9.51
N ALA A 65 12.97 22.63 -10.24
CA ALA A 65 14.34 22.17 -10.20
C ALA A 65 14.88 22.29 -8.76
N GLY A 66 14.94 21.16 -8.06
CA GLY A 66 15.46 21.05 -6.70
C GLY A 66 16.97 20.81 -6.71
N THR A 67 17.68 21.79 -6.16
CA THR A 67 19.07 21.93 -5.69
C THR A 67 19.96 20.67 -5.65
N PRO A 68 21.25 20.76 -6.09
CA PRO A 68 22.17 19.62 -6.02
C PRO A 68 22.53 19.27 -4.57
N ALA A 69 22.57 17.97 -4.30
CA ALA A 69 23.01 17.40 -3.04
C ALA A 69 24.48 17.79 -2.77
N VAL A 70 24.72 18.44 -1.63
CA VAL A 70 26.07 18.64 -1.08
C VAL A 70 26.50 17.31 -0.44
N ARG A 71 27.65 16.79 -0.90
CA ARG A 71 28.32 15.60 -0.35
C ARG A 71 29.01 15.89 0.97
#